data_AF-A0A7S1X6D5-F1
#
_entry.id   AF-A0A7S1X6D5-F1
#
_cell.length_a   1.000
_cell.length_b   1.000
_cell.length_c   1.000
_cell.angle_alpha   90.00
_cell.angle_beta   90.00
_cell.angle_gamma   90.00
#
_symmetry.space_group_name_H-M   'P 1'
#
loop_
_entity.id
_entity.type
_entity.pdbx_description
1 polymer ?
#
loop_
_entity_poly.entity_id
_entity_poly.type
_entity_poly.pdbx_seq_one_letter_code
_entity_poly.pdbx_strand_id
1 'polypeptide(L)'
;AQQQIRLPLWPSLAILALASTFFLSAVFPRLPCTHTIVMSLAEALKGAQEEISGLRPVQRVRKIFKLGRIIACELWGTVSSVPYGIRALKTYYSLPTLESGTGRQNTVTLVKDVRYSKAERCVMDIYLPAKARLNTGDERDAEVDRPVALFCHGGIWATGSKWHYAPMATRMAEAGVIV
;
A
#
# COMPACT_ATOMS: atom_id res chain seq x y z
N ALA A 1 42.64 22.44 20.96
CA ALA A 1 42.38 21.86 19.62
C ALA A 1 41.98 20.40 19.80
N GLN A 2 40.69 20.08 19.81
CA GLN A 2 40.19 18.69 19.89
C GLN A 2 39.79 18.25 18.47
N GLN A 3 40.51 17.25 17.98
CA GLN A 3 40.38 16.71 16.64
C GLN A 3 39.08 15.88 16.54
N GLN A 4 38.05 16.45 15.89
CA GLN A 4 36.83 15.71 15.53
C GLN A 4 37.20 14.63 14.51
N ILE A 5 37.20 13.37 14.95
CA ILE A 5 37.25 12.22 14.06
C ILE A 5 35.88 12.15 13.36
N ARG A 6 35.78 12.77 12.19
CA ARG A 6 34.67 12.59 11.25
C ARG A 6 34.85 11.24 10.56
N LEU A 7 34.30 10.17 11.15
CA LEU A 7 34.13 8.92 10.43
C LEU A 7 33.10 9.15 9.30
N PRO A 8 33.43 8.90 8.03
CA PRO A 8 32.48 9.04 6.93
C PRO A 8 31.50 7.85 6.97
N LEU A 9 30.39 8.01 7.68
CA LEU A 9 29.23 7.09 7.67
C LEU A 9 28.43 7.12 6.36
N TRP A 10 28.84 7.96 5.41
CA TRP A 10 28.13 8.26 4.17
C TRP A 10 28.14 7.14 3.11
N PRO A 11 29.23 6.38 2.86
CA PRO A 11 29.22 5.38 1.80
C PRO A 11 28.29 4.21 2.13
N SER A 12 28.22 3.78 3.40
CA SER A 12 27.41 2.63 3.82
C SER A 12 25.90 2.92 3.81
N LEU A 13 25.50 4.15 4.12
CA LEU A 13 24.09 4.56 4.11
C LEU A 13 23.57 4.89 2.70
N ALA A 14 24.44 5.42 1.83
CA ALA A 14 24.13 5.60 0.41
C ALA A 14 23.91 4.25 -0.28
N ILE A 15 24.69 3.22 0.07
CA ILE A 15 24.51 1.86 -0.44
C ILE A 15 23.16 1.25 -0.01
N LEU A 16 22.71 1.49 1.23
CA LEU A 16 21.39 1.04 1.71
C LEU A 16 20.24 1.77 1.02
N ALA A 17 20.37 3.09 0.81
CA ALA A 17 19.39 3.87 0.05
C ALA A 17 19.31 3.39 -1.41
N LEU A 18 20.46 3.15 -2.05
CA LEU A 18 20.56 2.63 -3.41
C LEU A 18 20.05 1.18 -3.53
N ALA A 19 20.30 0.32 -2.55
CA ALA A 19 19.79 -1.04 -2.53
C ALA A 19 18.26 -1.07 -2.37
N SER A 20 17.70 -0.16 -1.57
CA SER A 20 16.25 -0.03 -1.40
C SER A 20 15.57 0.48 -2.66
N THR A 21 16.15 1.47 -3.36
CA THR A 21 15.62 1.98 -4.62
C THR A 21 15.75 0.97 -5.76
N PHE A 22 16.84 0.19 -5.80
CA PHE A 22 17.02 -0.87 -6.78
C PHE A 22 16.02 -2.02 -6.57
N PHE A 23 15.78 -2.44 -5.32
CA PHE A 23 14.81 -3.48 -5.00
C PHE A 23 13.37 -3.03 -5.31
N LEU A 24 13.00 -1.79 -4.95
CA LEU A 24 11.69 -1.22 -5.27
C LEU A 24 11.47 -1.04 -6.78
N SER A 25 12.50 -0.63 -7.52
CA SER A 25 12.44 -0.49 -8.99
C SER A 25 12.37 -1.83 -9.72
N ALA A 26 13.03 -2.87 -9.20
CA ALA A 26 13.03 -4.20 -9.80
C ALA A 26 11.72 -4.96 -9.56
N VAL A 27 11.10 -4.76 -8.38
CA VAL A 27 9.84 -5.44 -8.02
C VAL A 27 8.61 -4.68 -8.56
N PHE A 28 8.70 -3.35 -8.76
CA PHE A 28 7.58 -2.53 -9.23
C PHE A 28 7.99 -1.52 -10.33
N PRO A 29 8.29 -1.97 -11.56
CA PRO A 29 8.81 -1.12 -12.64
C PRO A 29 7.80 -0.10 -13.23
N ARG A 30 6.55 -0.04 -12.73
CA ARG A 30 5.47 0.78 -13.29
C ARG A 30 4.79 1.74 -12.30
N LEU A 31 5.43 2.07 -11.17
CA LEU A 31 4.87 3.06 -10.24
C LEU A 31 5.50 4.45 -10.47
N PRO A 32 4.71 5.52 -10.72
CA PRO A 32 5.21 6.91 -10.80
C PRO A 32 5.61 7.50 -9.44
N CYS A 33 5.78 6.67 -8.40
CA CYS A 33 5.96 7.08 -7.00
C CYS A 33 7.42 7.10 -6.51
N THR A 34 8.41 7.16 -7.39
CA THR A 34 9.82 7.23 -6.98
C THR A 34 10.14 8.56 -6.26
N HIS A 35 9.52 9.67 -6.64
CA HIS A 35 9.77 10.99 -6.03
C HIS A 35 9.28 11.12 -4.59
N THR A 36 8.10 10.58 -4.27
CA THR A 36 7.49 10.68 -2.92
C THR A 36 8.24 9.84 -1.89
N ILE A 37 8.75 8.67 -2.31
CA ILE A 37 9.53 7.77 -1.45
C ILE A 37 10.87 8.42 -1.05
N VAL A 38 11.53 9.09 -2.00
CA VAL A 38 12.80 9.80 -1.75
C VAL A 38 12.60 10.98 -0.78
N MET A 39 11.51 11.75 -0.94
CA MET A 39 11.19 12.85 -0.01
C MET A 39 10.89 12.36 1.41
N SER A 40 10.09 11.29 1.56
CA SER A 40 9.76 10.76 2.89
C SER A 40 10.98 10.18 3.61
N LEU A 41 11.90 9.54 2.89
CA LEU A 41 13.11 8.98 3.48
C LEU A 41 14.09 10.07 3.91
N ALA A 42 14.23 11.13 3.11
CA ALA A 42 15.11 12.26 3.44
C ALA A 42 14.64 12.99 4.71
N GLU A 43 13.34 13.24 4.86
CA GLU A 43 12.76 13.85 6.07
C GLU A 43 12.96 12.95 7.31
N ALA A 44 12.74 11.64 7.17
CA ALA A 44 12.98 10.68 8.24
C ALA A 44 14.46 10.64 8.67
N LEU A 45 15.40 10.72 7.72
CA LEU A 45 16.83 10.76 7.99
C LEU A 45 17.26 12.06 8.67
N LYS A 46 16.71 13.21 8.25
CA LYS A 46 16.95 14.50 8.93
C LYS A 46 16.48 14.46 10.39
N GLY A 47 15.27 13.96 10.63
CA GLY A 47 14.73 13.81 11.98
C GLY A 47 15.60 12.88 12.85
N ALA A 48 16.03 11.74 12.30
CA ALA A 48 16.91 10.81 13.00
C ALA A 48 18.29 11.44 13.31
N GLN A 49 18.84 12.24 12.38
CA GLN A 49 20.13 12.91 12.58
C GLN A 49 20.06 13.94 13.70
N GLU A 50 19.01 14.76 13.72
CA GLU A 50 18.80 15.77 14.75
C GLU A 50 18.65 15.12 16.13
N GLU A 51 17.89 14.03 16.20
CA GLU A 51 17.67 13.25 17.42
C GLU A 51 18.94 12.57 17.97
N ILE A 52 19.90 12.22 17.10
CA ILE A 52 21.17 11.56 17.47
C ILE A 52 22.27 12.58 17.86
N SER A 53 22.21 13.78 17.29
CA SER A 53 23.25 14.80 17.42
C SER A 53 23.46 15.26 18.88
N GLY A 54 22.40 15.38 19.67
CA GLY A 54 22.42 15.85 21.06
C GLY A 54 22.83 14.83 22.13
N LEU A 55 23.15 13.58 21.75
CA LEU A 55 23.39 12.49 22.71
C LEU A 55 24.86 12.27 23.04
N ARG A 56 25.14 11.84 24.28
CA ARG A 56 26.48 11.38 24.71
C ARG A 56 26.92 10.15 23.89
N PRO A 57 28.23 9.90 23.70
CA PRO A 57 28.73 8.83 22.81
C PRO A 57 28.13 7.44 23.09
N VAL A 58 28.03 7.05 24.36
CA VAL A 58 27.46 5.73 24.75
C VAL A 58 25.94 5.65 24.49
N GLN A 59 25.22 6.74 24.73
CA GLN A 59 23.77 6.82 24.46
C GLN A 59 23.49 6.83 22.96
N ARG A 60 24.34 7.49 22.18
CA ARG A 60 24.31 7.49 20.71
C ARG A 60 24.43 6.08 20.15
N VAL A 61 25.43 5.30 20.58
CA VAL A 61 25.61 3.90 20.13
C VAL A 61 24.38 3.05 20.49
N ARG A 62 23.88 3.15 21.73
CA ARG A 62 22.66 2.43 22.15
C ARG A 62 21.44 2.79 21.31
N LYS A 63 21.27 4.08 20.97
CA LYS A 63 20.12 4.56 20.18
C LYS A 63 20.22 4.14 18.72
N ILE A 64 21.41 4.20 18.13
CA ILE A 64 21.67 3.68 16.78
C ILE A 64 21.32 2.20 16.70
N PHE A 65 21.73 1.40 17.69
CA PHE A 65 21.39 -0.02 17.71
C PHE A 65 19.88 -0.27 17.81
N LYS A 66 19.17 0.50 18.65
CA LYS A 66 17.70 0.43 18.74
C LYS A 66 17.02 0.79 17.42
N LEU A 67 17.42 1.89 16.78
CA LEU A 67 16.89 2.31 15.48
C LEU A 67 17.19 1.28 14.40
N GLY A 68 18.43 0.76 14.37
CA GLY A 68 18.84 -0.28 13.44
C GLY A 68 18.00 -1.55 13.59
N ARG A 69 17.71 -1.97 14.82
CA ARG A 69 16.81 -3.11 15.09
C ARG A 69 15.39 -2.84 14.60
N ILE A 70 14.83 -1.65 14.87
CA ILE A 70 13.48 -1.28 14.40
C ILE A 70 13.42 -1.33 12.87
N ILE A 71 14.37 -0.70 12.19
CA ILE A 71 14.46 -0.71 10.72
C ILE A 71 14.58 -2.14 10.19
N ALA A 72 15.41 -2.98 10.80
CA ALA A 72 15.55 -4.38 10.41
C ALA A 72 14.24 -5.17 10.59
N CYS A 73 13.53 -4.95 11.69
CA CYS A 73 12.22 -5.55 11.93
C CYS A 73 11.18 -5.10 10.90
N GLU A 74 11.15 -3.82 10.54
CA GLU A 74 10.23 -3.28 9.53
C GLU A 74 10.55 -3.78 8.12
N LEU A 75 11.83 -3.85 7.75
CA LEU A 75 12.26 -4.43 6.49
C LEU A 75 11.87 -5.91 6.40
N TRP A 76 12.10 -6.67 7.48
CA TRP A 76 11.69 -8.06 7.55
C TRP A 76 10.17 -8.21 7.44
N GLY A 77 9.40 -7.38 8.17
CA GLY A 77 7.95 -7.32 8.07
C GLY A 77 7.48 -7.06 6.64
N THR A 78 8.10 -6.10 5.96
CA THR A 78 7.81 -5.76 4.56
C THR A 78 8.07 -6.95 3.63
N VAL A 79 9.24 -7.59 3.74
CA VAL A 79 9.58 -8.78 2.94
C VAL A 79 8.60 -9.92 3.23
N SER A 80 8.24 -10.14 4.51
CA SER A 80 7.29 -11.17 4.90
C SER A 80 5.86 -10.92 4.40
N SER A 81 5.51 -9.68 4.04
CA SER A 81 4.21 -9.31 3.48
C SER A 81 4.09 -9.56 1.97
N VAL A 82 5.20 -9.81 1.27
CA VAL A 82 5.22 -10.05 -0.19
C VAL A 82 4.27 -11.17 -0.62
N PRO A 83 4.21 -12.34 0.05
CA PRO A 83 3.26 -13.40 -0.31
C PRO A 83 1.80 -12.94 -0.24
N TYR A 84 1.46 -12.10 0.75
CA TYR A 84 0.14 -11.50 0.84
C TYR A 84 -0.12 -10.55 -0.32
N GLY A 85 0.85 -9.69 -0.66
CA GLY A 85 0.75 -8.79 -1.81
C GLY A 85 0.51 -9.55 -3.12
N ILE A 86 1.26 -10.63 -3.36
CA ILE A 86 1.06 -11.50 -4.54
C ILE A 86 -0.35 -12.09 -4.55
N ARG A 87 -0.82 -12.60 -3.41
CA ARG A 87 -2.18 -13.14 -3.28
C ARG A 87 -3.25 -12.08 -3.57
N ALA A 88 -3.10 -10.88 -3.00
CA ALA A 88 -4.05 -9.78 -3.18
C ALA A 88 -4.13 -9.34 -4.64
N LEU A 89 -2.97 -9.20 -5.31
CA LEU A 89 -2.88 -8.85 -6.72
C LEU A 89 -3.52 -9.92 -7.60
N LYS A 90 -3.24 -11.21 -7.31
CA LYS A 90 -3.85 -12.34 -8.02
C LYS A 90 -5.37 -12.33 -7.88
N THR A 91 -5.89 -12.12 -6.66
CA THR A 91 -7.33 -12.00 -6.42
C THR A 91 -7.91 -10.83 -7.23
N TYR A 92 -7.29 -9.65 -7.15
CA TYR A 92 -7.73 -8.44 -7.85
C TYR A 92 -7.86 -8.61 -9.37
N TYR A 93 -6.90 -9.30 -10.00
CA TYR A 93 -6.95 -9.55 -11.44
C TYR A 93 -7.78 -10.78 -11.85
N SER A 94 -8.07 -11.70 -10.93
CA SER A 94 -8.90 -12.87 -11.21
C SER A 94 -10.41 -12.59 -11.23
N LEU A 95 -10.83 -11.45 -10.70
CA LEU A 95 -12.25 -11.11 -10.60
C LEU A 95 -12.82 -10.69 -11.96
N PRO A 96 -14.03 -11.17 -12.31
CA PRO A 96 -14.70 -10.75 -13.52
C PRO A 96 -15.03 -9.25 -13.44
N THR A 97 -14.77 -8.55 -14.56
CA THR A 97 -15.12 -7.13 -14.72
C THR A 97 -16.42 -7.03 -15.50
N LEU A 98 -17.27 -6.02 -15.24
CA LEU A 98 -18.56 -5.84 -15.93
C LEU A 98 -18.42 -5.82 -17.46
N GLU A 99 -17.31 -5.27 -17.98
CA GLU A 99 -17.04 -5.18 -19.42
C GLU A 99 -16.78 -6.55 -20.07
N SER A 100 -16.34 -7.54 -19.29
CA SER A 100 -15.84 -8.81 -19.82
C SER A 100 -16.95 -9.79 -20.21
N GLY A 101 -18.23 -9.51 -19.95
CA GLY A 101 -19.40 -10.27 -20.40
C GLY A 101 -19.45 -11.77 -20.01
N THR A 102 -18.45 -12.25 -19.28
CA THR A 102 -18.17 -13.67 -19.00
C THR A 102 -18.51 -14.06 -17.56
N GLY A 103 -19.38 -13.28 -16.91
CA GLY A 103 -19.75 -13.49 -15.53
C GLY A 103 -20.40 -14.85 -15.32
N ARG A 104 -19.72 -15.75 -14.60
CA ARG A 104 -20.40 -16.87 -13.93
C ARG A 104 -21.49 -16.26 -13.06
N GLN A 105 -22.73 -16.74 -13.20
CA GLN A 105 -23.93 -16.14 -12.60
C GLN A 105 -23.93 -16.05 -11.05
N ASN A 106 -22.90 -16.57 -10.36
CA ASN A 106 -22.80 -16.60 -8.90
C ASN A 106 -21.46 -16.06 -8.34
N THR A 107 -20.73 -15.24 -9.09
CA THR A 107 -19.44 -14.69 -8.63
C THR A 107 -19.48 -13.20 -8.35
N VAL A 108 -18.66 -12.74 -7.39
CA VAL A 108 -18.40 -11.32 -7.13
C VAL A 108 -17.92 -10.64 -8.41
N THR A 109 -18.51 -9.49 -8.73
CA THR A 109 -18.15 -8.69 -9.91
C THR A 109 -17.45 -7.43 -9.48
N LEU A 110 -16.35 -7.08 -10.16
CA LEU A 110 -15.55 -5.91 -9.84
C LEU A 110 -15.77 -4.81 -10.88
N VAL A 111 -16.15 -3.62 -10.43
CA VAL A 111 -16.17 -2.39 -11.24
C VAL A 111 -14.94 -1.59 -10.90
N LYS A 112 -14.02 -1.50 -11.86
CA LYS A 112 -12.71 -0.87 -11.64
C LYS A 112 -12.75 0.62 -11.92
N ASP A 113 -11.96 1.36 -11.16
CA ASP A 113 -11.58 2.75 -11.46
C ASP A 113 -12.76 3.73 -11.62
N VAL A 114 -13.80 3.57 -10.80
CA VAL A 114 -14.93 4.49 -10.72
C VAL A 114 -14.44 5.84 -10.18
N ARG A 115 -14.50 6.87 -11.03
CA ARG A 115 -13.98 8.20 -10.73
C ARG A 115 -15.01 9.02 -9.95
N TYR A 116 -14.60 9.58 -8.81
CA TYR A 116 -15.45 10.46 -7.99
C TYR A 116 -14.97 11.92 -7.95
N SER A 117 -13.78 12.21 -8.47
CA SER A 117 -13.27 13.58 -8.63
C SER A 117 -12.29 13.69 -9.80
N LYS A 118 -11.93 14.92 -10.16
CA LYS A 118 -11.08 15.25 -11.32
C LYS A 118 -9.61 14.85 -11.14
N ALA A 119 -9.14 14.76 -9.90
CA ALA A 119 -7.74 14.39 -9.63
C ALA A 119 -7.47 12.93 -10.00
N GLU A 120 -6.24 12.63 -10.42
CA GLU A 120 -5.85 11.34 -10.98
C GLU A 120 -6.18 10.16 -10.05
N ARG A 121 -5.79 10.27 -8.77
CA ARG A 121 -5.98 9.23 -7.74
C ARG A 121 -7.39 9.18 -7.14
N CYS A 122 -8.33 10.04 -7.57
CA CYS A 122 -9.71 10.04 -7.08
C CYS A 122 -10.58 9.02 -7.80
N VAL A 123 -10.18 7.75 -7.64
CA VAL A 123 -10.86 6.58 -8.18
C VAL A 123 -11.12 5.59 -7.05
N MET A 124 -12.20 4.83 -7.16
CA MET A 124 -12.54 3.72 -6.27
C MET A 124 -12.85 2.47 -7.08
N ASP A 125 -12.83 1.33 -6.42
CA ASP A 125 -13.36 0.09 -6.99
C ASP A 125 -14.64 -0.25 -6.27
N ILE A 126 -15.60 -0.83 -6.99
CA ILE A 126 -16.87 -1.30 -6.42
C ILE A 126 -16.94 -2.80 -6.59
N TYR A 127 -17.08 -3.52 -5.48
CA TYR A 127 -17.26 -4.97 -5.45
C TYR A 127 -18.75 -5.27 -5.29
N LEU A 128 -19.32 -5.89 -6.31
CA LEU A 128 -20.73 -6.24 -6.34
C LEU A 128 -20.92 -7.70 -5.92
N PRO A 129 -21.83 -7.97 -4.96
CA PRO A 129 -22.19 -9.34 -4.59
C PRO A 129 -22.85 -10.05 -5.77
N ALA A 130 -22.87 -11.38 -5.73
CA ALA A 130 -23.56 -12.19 -6.74
C ALA A 130 -25.01 -11.71 -6.87
N LYS A 131 -25.47 -11.53 -8.12
CA LYS A 131 -26.82 -11.07 -8.48
C LYS A 131 -27.14 -9.58 -8.18
N ALA A 132 -26.19 -8.79 -7.69
CA ALA A 132 -26.36 -7.34 -7.67
C ALA A 132 -26.08 -6.75 -9.06
N ARG A 133 -26.99 -5.91 -9.55
CA ARG A 133 -26.81 -5.12 -10.77
C ARG A 133 -26.88 -3.64 -10.41
N LEU A 134 -25.98 -2.85 -10.99
CA LEU A 134 -25.93 -1.40 -10.76
C LEU A 134 -27.01 -0.64 -11.54
N ASN A 135 -27.63 -1.25 -12.56
CA ASN A 135 -28.67 -0.64 -13.38
C ASN A 135 -29.49 -1.71 -14.11
N THR A 136 -30.78 -1.82 -13.80
CA THR A 136 -31.86 -1.92 -14.79
C THR A 136 -33.15 -1.67 -14.02
N GLY A 137 -34.00 -0.77 -14.51
CA GLY A 137 -35.35 -0.50 -13.98
C GLY A 137 -36.31 -1.68 -14.12
N ASP A 138 -35.84 -2.90 -13.87
CA ASP A 138 -36.66 -4.08 -13.66
C ASP A 138 -37.11 -4.08 -12.20
N GLU A 139 -38.36 -3.70 -12.00
CA GLU A 139 -39.11 -3.71 -10.73
C GLU A 139 -39.17 -5.09 -10.03
N ARG A 140 -38.46 -6.10 -10.55
CA ARG A 140 -38.36 -7.46 -9.97
C ARG A 140 -37.17 -7.66 -9.04
N ASP A 141 -36.18 -6.77 -9.05
CA ASP A 141 -35.10 -6.70 -8.04
C ASP A 141 -35.39 -5.59 -7.02
N ALA A 142 -36.68 -5.39 -6.71
CA ALA A 142 -37.14 -4.51 -5.66
C ALA A 142 -36.46 -4.87 -4.32
N GLU A 143 -35.76 -3.88 -3.76
CA GLU A 143 -35.64 -3.70 -2.32
C GLU A 143 -34.92 -4.82 -1.55
N VAL A 144 -33.75 -5.26 -2.03
CA VAL A 144 -32.74 -5.73 -1.08
C VAL A 144 -31.88 -4.54 -0.73
N ASP A 145 -32.20 -3.88 0.39
CA ASP A 145 -31.35 -2.88 1.01
C ASP A 145 -30.03 -3.56 1.42
N ARG A 146 -29.07 -3.57 0.50
CA ARG A 146 -27.79 -4.24 0.69
C ARG A 146 -26.87 -3.28 1.44
N PRO A 147 -26.21 -3.74 2.53
CA PRO A 147 -25.27 -2.90 3.24
C PRO A 147 -24.13 -2.48 2.30
N VAL A 148 -23.74 -1.22 2.41
CA VAL A 148 -22.60 -0.63 1.70
C VAL A 148 -21.48 -0.38 2.69
N ALA A 149 -20.28 -0.85 2.40
CA ALA A 149 -19.10 -0.68 3.24
C ALA A 149 -17.99 0.06 2.48
N LEU A 150 -17.83 1.36 2.75
CA LEU A 150 -16.74 2.14 2.16
C LEU A 150 -15.42 1.85 2.90
N PHE A 151 -14.42 1.37 2.17
CA PHE A 151 -13.09 1.14 2.72
C PHE A 151 -12.06 2.17 2.22
N CYS A 152 -11.37 2.82 3.16
CA CYS A 152 -10.25 3.73 2.88
C CYS A 152 -8.94 3.14 3.37
N HIS A 153 -7.95 3.04 2.49
CA HIS A 153 -6.66 2.45 2.86
C HIS A 153 -5.78 3.38 3.71
N GLY A 154 -4.95 2.76 4.56
CA GLY A 154 -3.86 3.44 5.25
C GLY A 154 -2.60 3.59 4.37
N GLY A 155 -1.45 3.80 4.99
CA GLY A 155 -0.15 3.91 4.27
C GLY A 155 0.56 5.24 4.46
N ILE A 156 0.34 5.90 5.61
CA ILE A 156 1.02 7.15 6.01
C ILE A 156 0.88 8.24 4.93
N TRP A 157 -0.25 8.25 4.22
CA TRP A 157 -0.65 9.24 3.21
C TRP A 157 0.30 9.34 2.00
N ALA A 158 1.38 8.55 1.99
CA ALA A 158 2.39 8.51 0.94
C ALA A 158 2.30 7.21 0.12
N THR A 159 1.77 6.14 0.71
CA THR A 159 1.74 4.80 0.14
C THR A 159 0.35 4.17 0.24
N GLY A 160 0.18 3.01 -0.38
CA GLY A 160 -1.08 2.26 -0.39
C GLY A 160 -1.79 2.34 -1.74
N SER A 161 -2.57 1.30 -2.02
CA SER A 161 -3.35 1.15 -3.24
C SER A 161 -4.56 0.28 -2.96
N LYS A 162 -5.67 0.57 -3.63
CA LYS A 162 -6.96 -0.12 -3.45
C LYS A 162 -6.88 -1.65 -3.63
N TRP A 163 -6.02 -2.13 -4.53
CA TRP A 163 -5.87 -3.57 -4.80
C TRP A 163 -5.28 -4.37 -3.61
N HIS A 164 -4.56 -3.73 -2.69
CA HIS A 164 -4.02 -4.41 -1.48
C HIS A 164 -5.13 -5.07 -0.66
N TYR A 165 -6.35 -4.55 -0.75
CA TYR A 165 -7.49 -4.95 0.06
C TYR A 165 -8.51 -5.78 -0.72
N ALA A 166 -8.19 -6.16 -1.97
CA ALA A 166 -9.08 -6.95 -2.82
C ALA A 166 -9.56 -8.25 -2.14
N PRO A 167 -8.73 -9.05 -1.45
CA PRO A 167 -9.21 -10.27 -0.77
C PRO A 167 -10.27 -10.01 0.30
N MET A 168 -10.17 -8.89 1.02
CA MET A 168 -11.16 -8.50 2.03
C MET A 168 -12.46 -8.06 1.37
N ALA A 169 -12.37 -7.15 0.38
CA ALA A 169 -13.53 -6.66 -0.35
C ALA A 169 -14.28 -7.81 -1.06
N THR A 170 -13.55 -8.76 -1.66
CA THR A 170 -14.14 -9.98 -2.23
C THR A 170 -14.90 -10.79 -1.20
N ARG A 171 -14.34 -11.01 0.00
CA ARG A 171 -15.00 -11.79 1.05
C ARG A 171 -16.27 -11.13 1.58
N MET A 172 -16.25 -9.80 1.69
CA MET A 172 -17.43 -9.03 2.07
C MET A 172 -18.51 -9.05 0.99
N ALA A 173 -18.11 -8.96 -0.29
CA ALA A 173 -19.03 -9.10 -1.41
C ALA A 173 -19.59 -10.54 -1.55
N GLU A 174 -18.80 -11.57 -1.24
CA GLU A 174 -19.31 -12.94 -1.12
C GLU A 174 -20.37 -13.06 -0.01
N ALA A 175 -20.26 -12.25 1.05
CA ALA A 175 -21.25 -12.18 2.14
C ALA A 175 -22.47 -11.28 1.82
N GLY A 176 -22.57 -10.73 0.61
CA GLY A 176 -23.71 -9.91 0.18
C GLY A 176 -23.56 -8.40 0.39
N VAL A 177 -22.40 -7.93 0.86
CA VAL A 177 -22.11 -6.50 1.10
C VAL A 177 -21.57 -5.85 -0.17
N ILE A 178 -22.01 -4.65 -0.50
CA ILE A 178 -21.38 -3.84 -1.55
C ILE A 178 -20.19 -3.12 -0.91
N VAL A 179 -18.99 -3.26 -1.49
CA VAL A 179 -17.75 -2.69 -0.94
C VAL A 179 -17.12 -1.73 -1.92
#